data_AF-A0A6N2UMB4-F1
#
_entry.id   AF-A0A6N2UMB4-F1
#
_cell.length_a   1.000
_cell.length_b   1.000
_cell.length_c   1.000
_cell.angle_alpha   90.00
_cell.angle_beta   90.00
_cell.angle_gamma   90.00
#
_symmetry.space_group_name_H-M   'P 1'
#
loop_
_entity.id
_entity.type
_entity.pdbx_description
1 polymer ?
#
loop_
_entity_poly.entity_id
_entity_poly.type
_entity_poly.pdbx_seq_one_letter_code
_entity_poly.pdbx_strand_id
1 'polypeptide(L)'
;MTEKTMVADTLAGINGELVRYGEMITQTENQQLKQTLKQMRNQCEMSQEEIYQIARAKSYYVPAACAKPEEVAHVRSVLTQPTMR
;
A
#
# COMPACT_ATOMS: atom_id res chain seq x y z
N MET A 1 -12.02 12.65 19.81
CA MET A 1 -11.24 12.10 18.69
C MET A 1 -11.37 13.07 17.52
N THR A 2 -10.29 13.46 16.85
CA THR A 2 -10.37 14.38 15.69
C THR A 2 -10.65 13.58 14.41
N GLU A 3 -11.29 14.20 13.41
CA GLU A 3 -11.54 13.55 12.12
C GLU A 3 -10.24 13.02 11.47
N LYS A 4 -9.15 13.80 11.56
CA LYS A 4 -7.82 13.38 11.12
C LYS A 4 -7.35 12.10 11.80
N THR A 5 -7.55 11.98 13.12
CA THR A 5 -7.21 10.78 13.87
C THR A 5 -8.04 9.58 13.41
N MET A 6 -9.36 9.75 13.23
CA MET A 6 -10.24 8.66 12.75
C MET A 6 -9.82 8.14 11.37
N VAL A 7 -9.50 9.05 10.45
CA VAL A 7 -9.03 8.69 9.11
C VAL A 7 -7.68 7.97 9.17
N ALA A 8 -6.75 8.44 9.98
CA ALA A 8 -5.45 7.79 10.15
C ALA A 8 -5.56 6.39 10.77
N ASP A 9 -6.37 6.24 11.82
CA ASP A 9 -6.59 4.96 12.49
C ASP A 9 -7.26 3.95 11.54
N THR A 10 -8.22 4.42 10.73
CA THR A 10 -8.91 3.56 9.76
C THR A 10 -7.97 3.11 8.65
N LEU A 11 -7.14 4.03 8.10
CA LEU A 11 -6.12 3.67 7.12
C LEU A 11 -5.10 2.66 7.68
N ALA A 12 -4.67 2.83 8.93
CA ALA A 12 -3.79 1.90 9.60
C ALA A 12 -4.42 0.50 9.76
N GLY A 13 -5.70 0.45 10.14
CA GLY A 13 -6.48 -0.78 10.24
C GLY A 13 -6.56 -1.53 8.91
N ILE A 14 -7.01 -0.85 7.85
CA ILE A 14 -7.16 -1.47 6.52
C ILE A 14 -5.79 -1.95 5.99
N ASN A 15 -4.72 -1.18 6.17
CA ASN A 15 -3.38 -1.61 5.77
C ASN A 15 -2.93 -2.88 6.51
N GLY A 16 -3.27 -3.02 7.78
CA GLY A 16 -3.04 -4.24 8.55
C GLY A 16 -3.82 -5.45 7.99
N GLU A 17 -5.09 -5.26 7.62
CA GLU A 17 -5.92 -6.29 7.00
C GLU A 17 -5.36 -6.75 5.65
N LEU A 18 -4.89 -5.82 4.82
CA LEU A 18 -4.28 -6.14 3.51
C LEU A 18 -3.09 -7.07 3.64
N VAL A 19 -2.18 -6.80 4.58
CA VAL A 19 -1.04 -7.66 4.89
C VAL A 19 -1.54 -9.03 5.36
N ARG A 20 -2.49 -9.06 6.29
CA ARG A 20 -3.03 -10.29 6.87
C ARG A 20 -3.69 -11.18 5.85
N TYR A 21 -4.52 -10.63 4.95
CA TYR A 21 -5.12 -11.39 3.87
C TYR A 21 -4.06 -11.92 2.90
N GLY A 22 -3.03 -11.13 2.59
CA GLY A 22 -1.90 -11.57 1.79
C GLY A 22 -1.23 -12.83 2.36
N GLU A 23 -0.94 -12.84 3.66
CA GLU A 23 -0.39 -14.00 4.37
C GLU A 23 -1.33 -15.21 4.29
N MET A 24 -2.61 -15.03 4.67
CA MET A 24 -3.60 -16.12 4.72
C MET A 24 -3.82 -16.78 3.36
N ILE A 25 -3.88 -15.99 2.28
CA ILE A 25 -4.08 -16.49 0.90
C ILE A 25 -2.97 -17.48 0.51
N THR A 26 -1.73 -17.20 0.91
CA THR A 26 -0.58 -18.07 0.58
C THR A 26 -0.53 -19.35 1.40
N GLN A 27 -1.13 -19.36 2.60
CA GLN A 27 -1.05 -20.47 3.54
C GLN A 27 -2.21 -21.46 3.44
N THR A 28 -3.31 -21.12 2.75
CA THR A 28 -4.48 -22.00 2.64
C THR A 28 -4.44 -22.88 1.38
N GLU A 29 -4.74 -24.17 1.56
CA GLU A 29 -4.94 -25.13 0.45
C GLU A 29 -6.41 -25.23 0.03
N ASN A 30 -7.34 -24.77 0.88
CA ASN A 30 -8.77 -24.76 0.57
C ASN A 30 -9.07 -23.72 -0.51
N GLN A 31 -9.50 -24.19 -1.69
CA GLN A 31 -9.72 -23.33 -2.85
C GLN A 31 -10.85 -22.32 -2.65
N GLN A 32 -11.95 -22.72 -2.01
CA GLN A 32 -13.07 -21.82 -1.76
C GLN A 32 -12.66 -20.70 -0.81
N LEU A 33 -11.99 -21.06 0.30
CA LEU A 33 -11.47 -20.08 1.25
C LEU A 33 -10.47 -19.13 0.58
N LYS A 34 -9.56 -19.65 -0.25
CA LYS A 34 -8.59 -18.85 -1.01
C LYS A 34 -9.27 -17.79 -1.88
N GLN A 35 -10.34 -18.14 -2.58
CA GLN A 35 -11.08 -17.19 -3.41
C GLN A 35 -11.82 -16.15 -2.56
N THR A 36 -12.44 -16.56 -1.45
CA THR A 36 -13.08 -15.64 -0.52
C THR A 36 -12.10 -14.62 0.05
N LEU A 37 -10.91 -15.06 0.49
CA LEU A 37 -9.88 -14.16 1.02
C LEU A 37 -9.37 -13.17 -0.04
N LYS A 38 -9.24 -13.60 -1.30
CA LYS A 38 -8.90 -12.71 -2.42
C LYS A 38 -9.97 -11.64 -2.64
N GLN A 39 -11.25 -12.02 -2.61
CA GLN A 39 -12.35 -11.06 -2.75
C GLN A 39 -12.37 -10.04 -1.61
N MET A 40 -12.19 -10.48 -0.37
CA MET A 40 -12.10 -9.60 0.79
C MET A 40 -10.92 -8.63 0.67
N ARG A 41 -9.74 -9.14 0.30
CA ARG A 41 -8.56 -8.29 0.08
C ARG A 41 -8.81 -7.22 -0.98
N ASN A 42 -9.40 -7.58 -2.12
CA ASN A 42 -9.71 -6.63 -3.18
C ASN A 42 -10.69 -5.52 -2.69
N GLN A 43 -11.67 -5.88 -1.87
CA GLN A 43 -12.58 -4.89 -1.27
C GLN A 43 -11.84 -3.97 -0.29
N CYS A 44 -10.93 -4.50 0.53
CA CYS A 44 -10.07 -3.68 1.38
C CYS A 44 -9.19 -2.74 0.57
N GLU A 45 -8.63 -3.16 -0.57
CA GLU A 45 -7.82 -2.29 -1.44
C GLU A 45 -8.67 -1.12 -1.99
N MET A 46 -9.91 -1.39 -2.42
CA MET A 46 -10.84 -0.35 -2.85
C MET A 46 -11.18 0.64 -1.72
N SER A 47 -11.57 0.14 -0.54
CA SER A 47 -11.89 1.01 0.61
C SER A 47 -10.67 1.80 1.10
N GLN A 48 -9.47 1.22 1.02
CA GLN A 48 -8.22 1.91 1.34
C GLN A 48 -8.02 3.11 0.41
N GLU A 49 -8.21 2.91 -0.90
CA GLU A 49 -8.05 3.98 -1.89
C GLU A 49 -9.07 5.10 -1.69
N GLU A 50 -10.33 4.78 -1.43
CA GLU A 50 -11.38 5.77 -1.15
C GLU A 50 -11.03 6.64 0.06
N ILE A 51 -10.64 6.02 1.18
CA ILE A 51 -10.25 6.76 2.39
C ILE A 51 -8.97 7.55 2.19
N TYR A 52 -8.02 7.01 1.43
CA TYR A 52 -6.82 7.75 1.03
C TYR A 52 -7.15 9.03 0.26
N GLN A 53 -8.08 8.98 -0.70
CA GLN A 53 -8.51 10.17 -1.45
C GLN A 53 -9.17 11.20 -0.53
N ILE A 54 -10.00 10.77 0.42
CA ILE A 54 -10.59 11.65 1.44
C ILE A 54 -9.50 12.29 2.29
N ALA A 55 -8.54 11.49 2.77
CA ALA A 55 -7.43 11.97 3.60
C ALA A 55 -6.58 13.01 2.85
N ARG A 56 -6.33 12.78 1.57
CA ARG A 56 -5.60 13.69 0.70
C ARG A 56 -6.37 14.98 0.46
N ALA A 57 -7.66 14.90 0.11
CA ALA A 57 -8.52 16.06 -0.14
C ALA A 57 -8.65 16.96 1.10
N LYS A 58 -8.66 16.36 2.30
CA LYS A 58 -8.71 17.08 3.58
C LYS A 58 -7.33 17.50 4.12
N SER A 59 -6.25 17.25 3.39
CA SER A 59 -4.87 17.51 3.84
C SER A 59 -4.50 16.78 5.15
N TYR A 60 -5.17 15.67 5.45
CA TYR A 60 -4.87 14.81 6.59
C TYR A 60 -3.69 13.88 6.30
N TYR A 61 -3.49 13.56 5.02
CA TYR A 61 -2.37 12.78 4.53
C TYR A 61 -1.65 13.52 3.40
N VAL A 62 -0.32 13.54 3.45
CA VAL A 62 0.54 14.07 2.39
C VAL A 62 1.38 12.90 1.86
N PRO A 63 1.19 12.47 0.60
CA PRO A 63 2.01 11.42 0.02
C PRO A 63 3.47 11.85 -0.05
N ALA A 64 4.37 10.85 -0.02
CA ALA A 64 5.77 11.10 -0.28
C ALA A 64 5.93 11.83 -1.63
N ALA A 65 6.79 12.85 -1.65
CA ALA A 65 7.12 13.52 -2.89
C ALA A 65 7.73 12.51 -3.87
N CYS A 66 7.44 12.67 -5.17
CA CYS A 66 8.15 11.91 -6.19
C CYS A 66 9.65 12.13 -6.02
N ALA A 67 10.44 11.05 -6.18
CA ALA A 67 11.89 11.16 -6.22
C ALA A 67 12.29 12.15 -7.33
N LYS A 68 13.33 12.93 -7.07
CA LYS A 68 13.80 13.91 -8.04
C LYS A 68 14.36 13.19 -9.28
N PRO A 69 14.20 13.74 -10.49
CA PRO A 69 14.76 13.14 -11.71
C PRO A 69 16.26 12.85 -11.59
N GLU A 70 17.00 13.70 -10.88
CA GLU A 70 18.44 13.55 -10.63
C GLU A 70 18.75 12.35 -9.74
N GLU A 71 17.95 12.11 -8.69
CA GLU A 71 18.09 10.94 -7.81
C GLU A 71 17.80 9.65 -8.59
N VAL A 72 16.77 9.66 -9.43
CA VAL A 72 16.44 8.54 -10.32
C VAL A 72 17.58 8.28 -11.30
N ALA A 73 18.13 9.33 -11.93
CA ALA A 73 19.24 9.23 -12.87
C ALA A 73 20.51 8.70 -12.20
N HIS A 74 20.81 9.17 -10.97
CA HIS A 74 21.94 8.70 -10.19
C HIS A 74 21.84 7.20 -9.88
N VAL A 75 20.70 6.73 -9.36
CA VAL A 75 20.48 5.30 -9.06
C VAL A 75 20.60 4.46 -10.33
N ARG A 76 20.04 4.91 -11.46
CA ARG A 76 20.19 4.23 -12.74
C ARG A 76 21.66 4.08 -13.12
N SER A 77 22.45 5.15 -13.02
CA SER A 77 23.88 5.12 -13.34
C SER A 77 24.67 4.14 -12.48
N VAL A 78 24.35 4.01 -11.19
CA VAL A 78 25.02 3.05 -10.29
C VAL A 78 24.74 1.61 -10.73
N LEU A 79 23.50 1.31 -11.14
CA LEU A 79 23.10 -0.04 -11.55
C LEU A 79 23.53 -0.41 -12.97
N THR A 80 23.80 0.55 -13.84
CA THR A 80 24.25 0.32 -15.22
C THR A 80 25.76 0.41 -15.39
N GLN A 81 26.51 0.81 -14.37
CA GLN A 81 27.97 0.76 -14.42
C GLN A 81 28.44 -0.69 -14.57
N PRO A 82 29.30 -1.00 -15.56
CA PRO A 82 29.94 -2.30 -15.65
C PRO A 82 30.70 -2.54 -14.36
N THR A 83 30.44 -3.66 -13.69
CA THR A 83 31.27 -4.09 -12.57
C THR A 83 32.68 -4.22 -13.11
N MET A 84 33.61 -3.36 -12.67
CA MET A 84 35.02 -3.57 -12.96
C MET A 84 35.39 -4.90 -12.32
N ARG A 85 35.60 -5.92 -13.16
CA ARG A 85 36.12 -7.23 -12.78
C ARG A 85 37.63 -7.16 -12.63
#